data_AF-A0A1L7XU90-F1
#
_entry.id   AF-A0A1L7XU90-F1
#
_cell.length_a   1.000
_cell.length_b   1.000
_cell.length_c   1.000
_cell.angle_alpha   90.00
_cell.angle_beta   90.00
_cell.angle_gamma   90.00
#
_symmetry.space_group_name_H-M   'P 1'
#
loop_
_entity.id
_entity.type
_entity.pdbx_description
1 polymer ?
#
loop_
_entity_poly.entity_id
_entity_poly.type
_entity_poly.pdbx_seq_one_letter_code
_entity_poly.pdbx_strand_id
1 'polypeptide(L)'
;MQAHPDLPRQANSNSNTDGGLIQYDFIRQANDNWTTGQIAIRNLCARKIARIRARDTSGVGAGLYNILTLLSYNSFLPVVADLTSSKIHEELSNRFKIPAMFWSSVAQDASGFFGCQDTRDTRGDLENFSSHFRFLVKEAIKPTPPLNHACPIKAYYVWHRLGFYTTWIPSKNALVLCFGLPLSLKRSLSDVAQLHIEDPFSFHTILIEKVIALYDIALWSWRDLVRDSENNRISPDNPHPDYVTMHEMARHTIHSSETLAMAKETMTSLVREHEIFFEENSLLPARSMTLSKQTRRIFRSQITLLNCLYLRSKALEERLQNEINLVVFAMSHKKIELIIPQAFNTVAQHDSRIAVQIGKATQIDSAAMKTISVLGLAFLPGTFICALFSTSFFNFSPGNATDPQRWSVSEKFWIYWVVAIPVTVFTVVCWTSWHCVTRDGR
;
A
#
# COMPACT_ATOMS: atom_id res chain seq x y z
N MET A 1 11.88 9.51 8.67
CA MET A 1 11.41 10.68 9.45
C MET A 1 10.42 11.45 8.58
N GLN A 2 9.14 11.10 8.65
CA GLN A 2 8.03 11.88 8.12
C GLN A 2 6.81 11.51 8.98
N ALA A 3 6.25 12.54 9.61
CA ALA A 3 5.16 12.45 10.57
C ALA A 3 3.86 12.02 9.88
N HIS A 4 3.18 11.01 10.41
CA HIS A 4 1.82 10.67 10.03
C HIS A 4 0.84 11.57 10.82
N PRO A 5 -0.23 12.09 10.19
CA PRO A 5 -1.16 12.99 10.83
C PRO A 5 -2.14 12.23 11.73
N ASP A 6 -2.51 12.92 12.81
CA ASP A 6 -3.43 12.52 13.87
C ASP A 6 -4.73 11.89 13.36
N LEU A 7 -5.11 10.78 13.99
CA LEU A 7 -6.49 10.29 14.08
C LEU A 7 -6.89 10.28 15.56
N PRO A 8 -8.17 10.52 15.85
CA PRO A 8 -8.59 11.28 17.01
C PRO A 8 -8.26 10.54 18.30
N ARG A 9 -7.64 11.28 19.23
CA ARG A 9 -7.68 10.96 20.66
C ARG A 9 -9.14 10.69 21.00
N GLN A 10 -9.47 9.44 21.31
CA GLN A 10 -10.71 9.13 22.00
C GLN A 10 -10.74 10.03 23.24
N ALA A 11 -11.74 10.90 23.27
CA ALA A 11 -11.98 11.78 24.38
C ALA A 11 -12.18 10.91 25.63
N ASN A 12 -11.17 10.88 26.50
CA ASN A 12 -11.34 10.52 27.89
C ASN A 12 -12.31 11.53 28.49
N SER A 13 -13.58 11.16 28.53
CA SER A 13 -14.50 11.79 29.45
C SER A 13 -14.06 11.39 30.85
N ASN A 14 -13.61 12.39 31.61
CA ASN A 14 -13.39 12.29 33.03
C ASN A 14 -14.69 11.83 33.71
N SER A 15 -14.73 10.58 34.16
CA SER A 15 -15.52 10.20 35.32
C SER A 15 -14.57 9.75 36.41
N ASN A 16 -14.34 10.68 37.33
CA ASN A 16 -13.74 10.48 38.63
C ASN A 16 -14.51 9.39 39.39
N THR A 17 -13.94 8.20 39.57
CA THR A 17 -14.39 7.22 40.57
C THR A 17 -13.18 6.40 41.03
N ASP A 18 -13.05 6.30 42.35
CA ASP A 18 -12.10 5.50 43.13
C ASP A 18 -11.40 4.35 42.42
N GLY A 19 -10.12 4.14 42.79
CA GLY A 19 -9.30 3.00 42.39
C GLY A 19 -9.89 1.65 42.77
N GLY A 20 -10.87 1.19 42.00
CA GLY A 20 -11.32 -0.19 41.99
C GLY A 20 -10.12 -1.08 41.67
N LEU A 21 -9.83 -2.04 42.55
CA LEU A 21 -8.74 -2.99 42.36
C LEU A 21 -8.92 -3.70 41.02
N ILE A 22 -8.10 -3.36 40.02
CA ILE A 22 -8.01 -4.10 38.76
C ILE A 22 -7.72 -5.57 39.09
N GLN A 23 -8.64 -6.45 38.71
CA GLN A 23 -8.56 -7.89 38.93
C GLN A 23 -8.04 -8.58 37.67
N TYR A 24 -7.15 -9.54 37.86
CA TYR A 24 -6.54 -10.35 36.80
C TYR A 24 -6.90 -11.80 37.02
N ASP A 25 -7.35 -12.53 36.02
CA ASP A 25 -7.62 -13.94 36.24
C ASP A 25 -6.33 -14.74 36.33
N PHE A 26 -6.45 -15.87 36.98
CA PHE A 26 -5.44 -16.87 37.09
C PHE A 26 -6.09 -18.22 36.89
N ILE A 27 -5.29 -19.12 36.35
CA ILE A 27 -5.48 -20.54 36.33
C ILE A 27 -4.44 -21.09 37.29
N ARG A 28 -4.88 -21.89 38.25
CA ARG A 28 -3.99 -22.56 39.19
C ARG A 28 -4.21 -24.06 39.16
N GLN A 29 -3.13 -24.82 39.10
CA GLN A 29 -3.18 -26.24 39.41
C GLN A 29 -2.89 -26.44 40.90
N ALA A 30 -3.74 -27.18 41.60
CA ALA A 30 -3.51 -27.66 42.95
C ALA A 30 -4.08 -29.07 43.09
N ASN A 31 -3.26 -30.03 43.54
CA ASN A 31 -3.64 -31.44 43.70
C ASN A 31 -4.29 -32.03 42.43
N ASP A 32 -3.66 -31.84 41.28
CA ASP A 32 -4.13 -32.24 39.94
C ASP A 32 -5.43 -31.60 39.45
N ASN A 33 -6.09 -30.76 40.26
CA ASN A 33 -7.26 -29.99 39.86
C ASN A 33 -6.89 -28.59 39.40
N TRP A 34 -7.47 -28.19 38.27
CA TRP A 34 -7.36 -26.86 37.71
C TRP A 34 -8.47 -25.97 38.24
N THR A 35 -8.09 -24.79 38.75
CA THR A 35 -9.01 -23.78 39.26
C THR A 35 -8.78 -22.47 38.54
N THR A 36 -9.86 -21.79 38.17
CA THR A 36 -9.79 -20.44 37.60
C THR A 36 -10.35 -19.44 38.61
N GLY A 37 -9.81 -18.23 38.65
CA GLY A 37 -10.26 -17.21 39.59
C GLY A 37 -9.63 -15.85 39.31
N GLN A 38 -9.97 -14.84 40.08
CA GLN A 38 -9.47 -13.47 39.90
C GLN A 38 -8.60 -13.01 41.08
N ILE A 39 -7.54 -12.26 40.79
CA ILE A 39 -6.59 -11.72 41.76
C ILE A 39 -6.15 -10.30 41.37
N ALA A 40 -6.13 -9.39 42.33
CA ALA A 40 -5.58 -8.05 42.12
C ALA A 40 -4.05 -8.07 42.02
N ILE A 41 -3.46 -7.22 41.15
CA ILE A 41 -1.99 -7.16 40.97
C ILE A 41 -1.23 -6.82 42.25
N ARG A 42 -1.76 -5.92 43.07
CA ARG A 42 -1.17 -5.61 44.38
C ARG A 42 -1.13 -6.85 45.28
N ASN A 43 -2.17 -7.69 45.25
CA ASN A 43 -2.18 -8.94 46.00
C ASN A 43 -1.20 -9.96 45.40
N LEU A 44 -1.03 -9.97 44.08
CA LEU A 44 -0.05 -10.80 43.39
C LEU A 44 1.39 -10.42 43.78
N CYS A 45 1.70 -9.11 43.81
CA CYS A 45 3.02 -8.58 44.14
C CYS A 45 3.31 -8.60 45.67
N ALA A 46 2.30 -8.35 46.51
CA ALA A 46 2.44 -8.34 47.97
C ALA A 46 2.46 -9.73 48.61
N ARG A 47 1.81 -10.73 48.00
CA ARG A 47 1.88 -12.10 48.50
C ARG A 47 3.30 -12.63 48.31
N LYS A 48 4.04 -12.79 49.43
CA LYS A 48 4.98 -13.93 49.52
C LYS A 48 4.15 -15.14 49.09
N ILE A 49 4.55 -15.86 48.05
CA ILE A 49 4.05 -17.21 47.75
C ILE A 49 4.56 -18.12 48.88
N ALA A 50 4.14 -17.82 50.11
CA ALA A 50 4.32 -18.64 51.27
C ALA A 50 3.15 -19.61 51.22
N ARG A 51 3.48 -20.88 50.99
CA ARG A 51 2.68 -22.08 51.29
C ARG A 51 1.23 -21.73 51.64
N ILE A 52 0.35 -21.72 50.64
CA ILE A 52 -1.09 -21.74 50.91
C ILE A 52 -1.36 -23.12 51.50
N ARG A 53 -1.25 -23.21 52.83
CA ARG A 53 -1.68 -24.37 53.62
C ARG A 53 -3.16 -24.54 53.30
N ALA A 54 -3.50 -25.62 52.63
CA ALA A 54 -4.84 -26.17 52.74
C ALA A 54 -5.06 -26.43 54.24
N ARG A 55 -5.95 -25.67 54.87
CA ARG A 55 -6.72 -26.22 55.99
C ARG A 55 -7.57 -27.29 55.34
N ASP A 56 -7.15 -28.54 55.44
CA ASP A 56 -7.99 -29.60 55.98
C ASP A 56 -7.19 -30.88 56.21
N THR A 57 -7.66 -31.58 57.22
CA THR A 57 -7.05 -32.66 57.99
C THR A 57 -6.99 -33.98 57.23
N SER A 58 -5.79 -34.48 56.93
CA SER A 58 -5.41 -35.91 57.03
C SER A 58 -4.05 -36.10 56.37
N GLY A 59 -3.07 -36.58 57.13
CA GLY A 59 -1.73 -36.81 56.63
C GLY A 59 -1.67 -37.95 55.61
N VAL A 60 -1.33 -37.64 54.36
CA VAL A 60 -0.56 -38.48 53.44
C VAL A 60 0.19 -37.52 52.50
N GLY A 61 1.48 -37.79 52.25
CA GLY A 61 2.33 -36.94 51.42
C GLY A 61 1.81 -36.76 50.00
N ALA A 62 1.63 -35.52 49.57
CA ALA A 62 1.39 -35.15 48.18
C ALA A 62 2.18 -33.87 47.88
N GLY A 63 3.06 -33.93 46.88
CA GLY A 63 3.87 -32.81 46.42
C GLY A 63 2.99 -31.65 45.95
N LEU A 64 3.11 -30.50 46.62
CA LEU A 64 2.39 -29.27 46.29
C LEU A 64 3.03 -28.60 45.07
N TYR A 65 2.67 -29.06 43.88
CA TYR A 65 2.93 -28.34 42.65
C TYR A 65 1.88 -27.23 42.49
N ASN A 66 2.28 -25.97 42.59
CA ASN A 66 1.39 -24.84 42.29
C ASN A 66 1.81 -24.24 40.95
N ILE A 67 1.17 -24.67 39.87
CA ILE A 67 1.19 -23.89 38.62
C ILE A 67 0.28 -22.70 38.87
N LEU A 68 0.79 -21.47 38.71
CA LEU A 68 -0.04 -20.26 38.63
C LEU A 68 0.16 -19.70 37.22
N THR A 69 -0.84 -19.85 36.36
CA THR A 69 -0.90 -19.26 35.02
C THR A 69 -1.84 -18.08 35.09
N LEU A 70 -1.35 -16.85 35.11
CA LEU A 70 -2.22 -15.67 35.17
C LEU A 70 -2.79 -15.36 33.77
N LEU A 71 -4.12 -15.35 33.64
CA LEU A 71 -4.87 -15.03 32.43
C LEU A 71 -5.88 -13.91 32.69
N SER A 72 -5.60 -12.66 32.31
CA SER A 72 -6.47 -11.49 32.54
C SER A 72 -7.80 -11.45 31.74
N TYR A 73 -8.90 -10.96 32.31
CA TYR A 73 -10.13 -10.41 31.69
C TYR A 73 -11.10 -9.79 32.72
N ASN A 74 -10.99 -8.49 32.94
CA ASN A 74 -12.00 -7.48 32.62
C ASN A 74 -11.35 -6.17 33.05
N SER A 75 -11.05 -5.31 32.07
CA SER A 75 -9.90 -4.40 32.03
C SER A 75 -8.57 -5.13 31.82
N PHE A 76 -7.87 -4.75 30.77
CA PHE A 76 -6.65 -5.35 30.25
C PHE A 76 -5.57 -5.46 31.35
N LEU A 77 -4.80 -6.57 31.42
CA LEU A 77 -3.36 -6.41 31.71
C LEU A 77 -2.92 -5.40 30.67
N PRO A 78 -2.51 -4.18 31.07
CA PRO A 78 -2.39 -3.09 30.14
C PRO A 78 -1.59 -3.58 28.93
N VAL A 79 -1.94 -3.15 27.70
CA VAL A 79 -1.06 -3.38 26.54
C VAL A 79 0.35 -3.07 27.02
N VAL A 80 1.40 -3.79 26.66
CA VAL A 80 2.69 -3.51 27.32
C VAL A 80 3.13 -2.03 27.20
N ALA A 81 2.58 -1.30 26.22
CA ALA A 81 2.55 0.16 26.12
C ALA A 81 1.75 0.91 27.23
N ASP A 82 0.56 0.46 27.63
CA ASP A 82 -0.25 0.96 28.76
C ASP A 82 0.33 0.58 30.14
N LEU A 83 1.24 -0.40 30.14
CA LEU A 83 1.84 -1.02 31.32
C LEU A 83 3.03 -0.16 31.81
N THR A 84 3.40 0.87 31.02
CA THR A 84 4.40 1.93 31.27
C THR A 84 4.16 2.80 32.51
N SER A 85 3.07 2.60 33.28
CA SER A 85 2.98 3.18 34.62
C SER A 85 4.13 2.61 35.47
N SER A 86 5.11 3.46 35.80
CA SER A 86 6.39 3.06 36.42
C SER A 86 6.23 2.11 37.63
N LYS A 87 5.16 2.26 38.42
CA LYS A 87 4.94 1.45 39.63
C LYS A 87 4.65 -0.03 39.37
N ILE A 88 3.85 -0.37 38.35
CA ILE A 88 3.39 -1.77 38.18
C ILE A 88 4.51 -2.66 37.63
N HIS A 89 5.25 -2.18 36.63
CA HIS A 89 6.42 -2.91 36.11
C HIS A 89 7.49 -3.07 37.17
N GLU A 90 7.72 -2.06 38.01
CA GLU A 90 8.68 -2.14 39.10
C GLU A 90 8.23 -3.17 40.15
N GLU A 91 6.96 -3.19 40.54
CA GLU A 91 6.41 -4.20 41.45
C GLU A 91 6.54 -5.63 40.89
N LEU A 92 6.20 -5.84 39.61
CA LEU A 92 6.33 -7.14 38.94
C LEU A 92 7.80 -7.56 38.78
N SER A 93 8.69 -6.64 38.39
CA SER A 93 10.12 -6.91 38.22
C SER A 93 10.79 -7.22 39.55
N ASN A 94 10.46 -6.47 40.60
CA ASN A 94 11.00 -6.71 41.94
C ASN A 94 10.57 -8.08 42.48
N ARG A 95 9.31 -8.48 42.20
CA ARG A 95 8.73 -9.73 42.68
C ARG A 95 9.21 -10.96 41.89
N PHE A 96 9.15 -10.90 40.56
CA PHE A 96 9.36 -12.05 39.67
C PHE A 96 10.71 -12.02 38.94
N LYS A 97 11.55 -11.01 39.23
CA LYS A 97 12.88 -10.81 38.63
C LYS A 97 12.84 -10.69 37.11
N ILE A 98 11.78 -10.10 36.58
CA ILE A 98 11.65 -9.83 35.14
C ILE A 98 12.76 -8.87 34.71
N PRO A 99 13.54 -9.20 33.67
CA PRO A 99 14.62 -8.33 33.19
C PRO A 99 14.12 -6.96 32.78
N ALA A 100 14.85 -5.89 33.13
CA ALA A 100 14.49 -4.52 32.74
C ALA A 100 14.39 -4.35 31.21
N MET A 101 15.18 -5.12 30.46
CA MET A 101 15.13 -5.14 28.99
C MET A 101 13.75 -5.54 28.46
N PHE A 102 13.05 -6.45 29.14
CA PHE A 102 11.68 -6.85 28.76
C PHE A 102 10.74 -5.64 28.73
N TRP A 103 10.92 -4.64 29.59
CA TRP A 103 10.07 -3.44 29.65
C TRP A 103 10.55 -2.26 28.80
N SER A 104 11.72 -2.38 28.18
CA SER A 104 12.31 -1.29 27.39
C SER A 104 11.43 -0.94 26.19
N SER A 105 11.44 0.32 25.76
CA SER A 105 10.73 0.74 24.54
C SER A 105 11.15 -0.09 23.32
N VAL A 106 12.44 -0.40 23.21
CA VAL A 106 12.99 -1.24 22.14
C VAL A 106 12.34 -2.63 22.12
N ALA A 107 12.25 -3.30 23.27
CA ALA A 107 11.57 -4.59 23.38
C ALA A 107 10.07 -4.50 23.11
N GLN A 108 9.44 -3.37 23.45
CA GLN A 108 8.01 -3.16 23.24
C GLN A 108 7.62 -2.82 21.82
N ASP A 109 8.50 -2.15 21.08
CA ASP A 109 8.29 -1.83 19.68
C ASP A 109 8.80 -2.93 18.75
N ALA A 110 9.52 -3.93 19.28
CA ALA A 110 9.97 -5.09 18.51
C ALA A 110 8.80 -5.98 18.04
N SER A 111 8.91 -6.46 16.79
CA SER A 111 8.00 -7.43 16.17
C SER A 111 8.03 -8.81 16.87
N GLY A 112 9.13 -9.12 17.54
CA GLY A 112 9.29 -10.32 18.36
C GLY A 112 10.71 -10.43 18.89
N PHE A 113 10.88 -11.14 19.99
CA PHE A 113 12.19 -11.49 20.55
C PHE A 113 12.04 -12.66 21.52
N PHE A 114 13.16 -13.33 21.81
CA PHE A 114 13.26 -14.38 22.82
C PHE A 114 14.49 -14.10 23.70
N GLY A 115 14.38 -14.41 24.98
CA GLY A 115 15.51 -14.41 25.90
C GLY A 115 15.26 -15.38 27.06
N CYS A 116 16.33 -15.92 27.61
CA CYS A 116 16.30 -16.77 28.78
C CYS A 116 17.47 -16.49 29.71
N GLN A 117 17.31 -16.88 30.96
CA GLN A 117 18.33 -16.76 31.99
C GLN A 117 18.18 -17.90 32.98
N ASP A 118 19.26 -18.61 33.26
CA ASP A 118 19.37 -19.50 34.39
C ASP A 118 19.99 -18.77 35.59
N THR A 119 19.63 -19.21 36.79
CA THR A 119 20.25 -18.79 38.04
C THR A 119 20.70 -20.04 38.75
N ARG A 120 21.98 -20.08 39.12
CA ARG A 120 22.62 -21.21 39.78
C ARG A 120 23.01 -20.83 41.20
N ASP A 121 22.95 -21.79 42.10
CA ASP A 121 23.38 -21.60 43.47
C ASP A 121 24.92 -21.57 43.58
N THR A 122 25.45 -21.37 44.79
CA THR A 122 26.90 -21.37 45.05
C THR A 122 27.60 -22.71 44.75
N ARG A 123 26.83 -23.79 44.57
CA ARG A 123 27.33 -25.14 44.25
C ARG A 123 27.27 -25.42 42.74
N GLY A 124 26.67 -24.52 41.96
CA GLY A 124 26.45 -24.66 40.51
C GLY A 124 25.15 -25.36 40.14
N ASP A 125 24.32 -25.71 41.12
CA ASP A 125 23.03 -26.36 40.91
C ASP A 125 21.99 -25.35 40.40
N LEU A 126 21.14 -25.79 39.47
CA LEU A 126 20.10 -24.94 38.89
C LEU A 126 19.05 -24.55 39.95
N GLU A 127 18.99 -23.26 40.28
CA GLU A 127 18.02 -22.72 41.24
C GLU A 127 16.73 -22.27 40.55
N ASN A 128 16.84 -21.56 39.43
CA ASN A 128 15.71 -21.01 38.68
C ASN A 128 16.05 -20.91 37.19
N PHE A 129 15.06 -21.14 36.34
CA PHE A 129 15.13 -20.86 34.91
C PHE A 129 14.02 -19.88 34.55
N SER A 130 14.38 -18.78 33.89
CA SER A 130 13.42 -17.81 33.38
C SER A 130 13.54 -17.67 31.87
N SER A 131 12.41 -17.48 31.21
CA SER A 131 12.34 -17.28 29.77
C SER A 131 11.27 -16.25 29.46
N HIS A 132 11.50 -15.47 28.42
CA HIS A 132 10.59 -14.43 28.01
C HIS A 132 10.60 -14.28 26.50
N PHE A 133 9.43 -14.05 25.93
CA PHE A 133 9.30 -13.88 24.50
C PHE A 133 8.10 -13.03 24.13
N ARG A 134 8.17 -12.46 22.94
CA ARG A 134 7.16 -11.58 22.38
C ARG A 134 6.81 -12.00 20.97
N PHE A 135 5.51 -11.88 20.65
CA PHE A 135 5.01 -11.96 19.29
C PHE A 135 4.10 -10.77 19.01
N LEU A 136 4.22 -10.21 17.81
CA LEU A 136 3.37 -9.16 17.31
C LEU A 136 2.52 -9.70 16.17
N VAL A 137 1.19 -9.63 16.27
CA VAL A 137 0.29 -10.09 15.20
C VAL A 137 -0.59 -8.94 14.73
N LYS A 138 -0.72 -8.80 13.41
CA LYS A 138 -1.56 -7.79 12.78
C LYS A 138 -2.78 -8.41 12.12
N GLU A 139 -3.95 -8.20 12.70
CA GLU A 139 -5.21 -8.74 12.18
C GLU A 139 -6.02 -7.64 11.48
N ALA A 140 -6.59 -7.94 10.32
CA ALA A 140 -7.56 -7.08 9.66
C ALA A 140 -8.96 -7.30 10.24
N ILE A 141 -9.67 -6.20 10.49
CA ILE A 141 -11.05 -6.19 10.95
C ILE A 141 -11.94 -5.76 9.79
N LYS A 142 -12.89 -6.62 9.40
CA LYS A 142 -13.94 -6.23 8.45
C LYS A 142 -14.97 -5.36 9.18
N PRO A 143 -15.28 -4.14 8.72
CA PRO A 143 -16.35 -3.33 9.30
C PRO A 143 -17.72 -3.96 9.03
N THR A 144 -18.55 -4.09 10.06
CA THR A 144 -19.98 -4.44 9.96
C THR A 144 -20.82 -3.21 10.38
N PRO A 145 -21.81 -2.74 9.59
CA PRO A 145 -22.32 -3.23 8.30
C PRO A 145 -21.46 -2.76 7.10
N PRO A 146 -21.66 -3.33 5.89
CA PRO A 146 -20.95 -2.90 4.68
C PRO A 146 -21.20 -1.41 4.40
N LEU A 147 -20.15 -0.60 4.49
CA LEU A 147 -20.22 0.83 4.23
C LEU A 147 -20.54 1.09 2.75
N ASN A 148 -21.61 1.87 2.51
CA ASN A 148 -21.94 2.45 1.21
C ASN A 148 -20.71 3.15 0.59
N HIS A 149 -20.63 3.11 -0.74
CA HIS A 149 -19.55 3.50 -1.66
C HIS A 149 -18.91 4.90 -1.55
N ALA A 150 -18.93 5.58 -0.40
CA ALA A 150 -18.45 6.95 -0.25
C ALA A 150 -17.35 7.15 0.82
N CYS A 151 -16.84 6.09 1.45
CA CYS A 151 -15.76 6.22 2.43
C CYS A 151 -14.50 5.46 1.97
N PRO A 152 -13.32 6.11 1.90
CA PRO A 152 -12.08 5.41 1.60
C PRO A 152 -11.86 4.34 2.66
N ILE A 153 -11.66 3.09 2.23
CA ILE A 153 -11.45 1.96 3.15
C ILE A 153 -10.12 2.20 3.87
N LYS A 154 -10.14 2.90 5.00
CA LYS A 154 -9.12 2.68 6.03
C LYS A 154 -9.35 1.25 6.48
N ALA A 155 -8.49 0.34 6.06
CA ALA A 155 -8.48 -1.03 6.57
C ALA A 155 -8.40 -0.92 8.11
N TYR A 156 -9.48 -1.28 8.79
CA TYR A 156 -9.45 -1.35 10.25
C TYR A 156 -8.56 -2.54 10.60
N TYR A 157 -7.59 -2.31 11.46
CA TYR A 157 -6.68 -3.35 11.91
C TYR A 157 -6.48 -3.26 13.40
N VAL A 158 -6.12 -4.39 14.01
CA VAL A 158 -5.68 -4.47 15.40
C VAL A 158 -4.31 -5.10 15.45
N TRP A 159 -3.47 -4.54 16.32
CA TRP A 159 -2.19 -5.12 16.69
C TRP A 159 -2.36 -5.90 18.00
N HIS A 160 -2.18 -7.21 17.93
CA HIS A 160 -2.07 -8.07 19.10
C HIS A 160 -0.62 -8.09 19.56
N ARG A 161 -0.35 -7.46 20.70
CA ARG A 161 0.99 -7.37 21.31
C ARG A 161 1.12 -8.43 22.40
N LEU A 162 1.56 -9.62 22.04
CA LEU A 162 1.64 -10.77 22.92
C LEU A 162 3.00 -10.80 23.61
N GLY A 163 3.01 -10.76 24.94
CA GLY A 163 4.22 -10.92 25.75
C GLY A 163 4.07 -12.08 26.71
N PHE A 164 5.14 -12.84 26.90
CA PHE A 164 5.14 -13.99 27.79
C PHE A 164 6.40 -13.97 28.65
N TYR A 165 6.23 -14.26 29.94
CA TYR A 165 7.32 -14.45 30.89
C TYR A 165 7.05 -15.70 31.70
N THR A 166 7.98 -16.66 31.66
CA THR A 166 7.92 -17.90 32.42
C THR A 166 9.09 -17.93 33.40
N THR A 167 8.81 -18.30 34.65
CA THR A 167 9.84 -18.66 35.62
C THR A 167 9.54 -20.06 36.15
N TRP A 168 10.57 -20.88 36.19
CA TRP A 168 10.49 -22.29 36.50
C TRP A 168 11.55 -22.64 37.54
N ILE A 169 11.08 -23.25 38.63
CA ILE A 169 11.95 -23.72 39.70
C ILE A 169 11.88 -25.25 39.70
N PRO A 170 13.02 -25.95 39.51
CA PRO A 170 13.05 -27.40 39.43
C PRO A 170 12.29 -28.08 40.56
N SER A 171 11.37 -28.99 40.22
CA SER A 171 10.59 -29.81 41.17
C SER A 171 9.78 -29.03 42.23
N LYS A 172 9.61 -27.72 42.07
CA LYS A 172 8.85 -26.87 42.99
C LYS A 172 7.63 -26.27 42.31
N ASN A 173 7.82 -25.24 41.49
CA ASN A 173 6.72 -24.46 40.92
C ASN A 173 7.10 -23.89 39.55
N ALA A 174 6.09 -23.66 38.72
CA ALA A 174 6.20 -22.91 37.47
C ALA A 174 5.18 -21.76 37.50
N LEU A 175 5.61 -20.58 37.06
CA LEU A 175 4.77 -19.39 36.93
C LEU A 175 4.88 -18.88 35.50
N VAL A 176 3.73 -18.64 34.87
CA VAL A 176 3.63 -18.08 33.53
C VAL A 176 2.78 -16.82 33.59
N LEU A 177 3.36 -15.70 33.16
CA LEU A 177 2.73 -14.41 33.02
C LEU A 177 2.48 -14.16 31.53
N CYS A 178 1.22 -13.94 31.18
CA CYS A 178 0.82 -13.66 29.81
C CYS A 178 0.28 -12.23 29.70
N PHE A 179 0.78 -11.47 28.73
CA PHE A 179 0.45 -10.07 28.47
C PHE A 179 -0.20 -9.93 27.10
N GLY A 180 -1.27 -9.13 27.01
CA GLY A 180 -1.92 -8.79 25.74
C GLY A 180 -2.69 -9.92 25.05
N LEU A 181 -3.10 -10.97 25.78
CA LEU A 181 -3.83 -12.10 25.22
C LEU A 181 -5.22 -11.73 24.68
N PRO A 182 -5.57 -12.11 23.43
CA PRO A 182 -6.93 -11.98 22.91
C PRO A 182 -7.92 -12.86 23.67
N LEU A 183 -9.18 -12.43 23.72
CA LEU A 183 -10.29 -13.14 24.36
C LEU A 183 -10.47 -14.58 23.88
N SER A 184 -10.35 -14.80 22.58
CA SER A 184 -10.43 -16.12 21.94
C SER A 184 -9.35 -17.06 22.49
N LEU A 185 -8.12 -16.56 22.61
CA LEU A 185 -6.97 -17.32 23.08
C LEU A 185 -7.11 -17.68 24.56
N LYS A 186 -7.62 -16.75 25.37
CA LYS A 186 -7.87 -16.97 26.79
C LYS A 186 -8.84 -18.13 27.05
N ARG A 187 -9.97 -18.16 26.34
CA ARG A 187 -10.96 -19.24 26.49
C ARG A 187 -10.33 -20.60 26.20
N SER A 188 -9.52 -20.68 25.15
CA SER A 188 -8.82 -21.91 24.79
C SER A 188 -7.79 -22.36 25.82
N LEU A 189 -7.20 -21.46 26.61
CA LEU A 189 -6.24 -21.80 27.67
C LEU A 189 -6.92 -22.29 28.96
N SER A 190 -8.25 -22.23 29.06
CA SER A 190 -8.99 -22.69 30.24
C SER A 190 -9.14 -24.22 30.29
N ASP A 191 -8.94 -24.91 29.17
CA ASP A 191 -9.07 -26.37 29.02
C ASP A 191 -7.74 -27.14 29.16
N VAL A 192 -6.71 -26.53 29.76
CA VAL A 192 -5.36 -27.09 29.76
C VAL A 192 -5.19 -28.14 30.87
N ALA A 193 -5.68 -29.35 30.59
CA ALA A 193 -5.61 -30.50 31.51
C ALA A 193 -4.26 -31.27 31.46
N GLN A 194 -3.33 -30.94 30.55
CA GLN A 194 -2.17 -31.80 30.20
C GLN A 194 -0.79 -31.12 30.39
N LEU A 195 -0.62 -30.24 31.38
CA LEU A 195 0.67 -29.59 31.62
C LEU A 195 1.65 -30.49 32.39
N HIS A 196 2.88 -30.57 31.89
CA HIS A 196 3.99 -31.27 32.53
C HIS A 196 4.96 -30.25 33.16
N ILE A 197 5.10 -30.29 34.48
CA ILE A 197 5.93 -29.33 35.25
C ILE A 197 7.41 -29.69 35.16
N GLU A 198 7.73 -30.90 34.72
CA GLU A 198 9.07 -31.45 34.65
C GLU A 198 9.94 -30.87 33.53
N ASP A 199 9.35 -30.07 32.63
CA ASP A 199 10.03 -29.37 31.54
C ASP A 199 9.64 -27.87 31.55
N PRO A 200 10.61 -26.94 31.67
CA PRO A 200 10.33 -25.50 31.70
C PRO A 200 9.68 -24.95 30.42
N PHE A 201 9.85 -25.62 29.28
CA PHE A 201 9.37 -25.18 27.98
C PHE A 201 8.02 -25.79 27.60
N SER A 202 7.50 -26.74 28.37
CA SER A 202 6.23 -27.43 28.08
C SER A 202 5.07 -26.45 27.90
N PHE A 203 5.01 -25.41 28.74
CA PHE A 203 4.00 -24.34 28.65
C PHE A 203 4.09 -23.55 27.35
N HIS A 204 5.31 -23.32 26.84
CA HIS A 204 5.49 -22.57 25.60
C HIS A 204 4.88 -23.32 24.42
N THR A 205 4.95 -24.66 24.41
CA THR A 205 4.32 -25.45 23.33
C THR A 205 2.83 -25.13 23.18
N ILE A 206 2.11 -25.00 24.30
CA ILE A 206 0.69 -24.70 24.32
C ILE A 206 0.44 -23.25 23.89
N LEU A 207 1.21 -22.31 24.44
CA LEU A 207 1.07 -20.89 24.09
C LEU A 207 1.32 -20.66 22.60
N ILE A 208 2.41 -21.22 22.07
CA ILE A 208 2.83 -21.05 20.68
C ILE A 208 1.82 -21.68 19.74
N GLU A 209 1.22 -22.83 20.06
CA GLU A 209 0.14 -23.41 19.26
C GLU A 209 -1.01 -22.40 19.08
N LYS A 210 -1.38 -21.69 20.15
CA LYS A 210 -2.45 -20.68 20.07
C LYS A 210 -2.00 -19.40 19.38
N VAL A 211 -0.74 -19.00 19.50
CA VAL A 211 -0.17 -17.89 18.74
C VAL A 211 -0.17 -18.21 17.23
N ILE A 212 0.16 -19.44 16.84
CA ILE A 212 0.10 -19.90 15.45
C ILE A 212 -1.33 -19.82 14.91
N ALA A 213 -2.33 -20.24 15.70
CA ALA A 213 -3.73 -20.11 15.33
C ALA A 213 -4.14 -18.64 15.10
N LEU A 214 -3.64 -17.72 15.93
CA LEU A 214 -3.88 -16.28 15.76
C LEU A 214 -3.21 -15.74 14.48
N TYR A 215 -1.98 -16.16 14.18
CA TYR A 215 -1.31 -15.81 12.92
C TYR A 215 -2.07 -16.33 11.70
N ASP A 216 -2.63 -17.54 11.76
CA ASP A 216 -3.47 -18.09 10.69
C ASP A 216 -4.69 -17.18 10.50
N ILE A 217 -5.49 -16.93 11.55
CA ILE A 217 -6.67 -16.03 11.46
C ILE A 217 -6.29 -14.66 10.85
N ALA A 218 -5.21 -14.05 11.35
CA ALA A 218 -4.73 -12.76 10.86
C ALA A 218 -4.35 -12.82 9.37
N LEU A 219 -3.62 -13.85 8.93
CA LEU A 219 -3.24 -14.02 7.53
C LEU A 219 -4.45 -14.23 6.62
N TRP A 220 -5.41 -15.06 7.04
CA TRP A 220 -6.66 -15.27 6.30
C TRP A 220 -7.46 -13.98 6.18
N SER A 221 -7.51 -13.16 7.23
CA SER A 221 -8.20 -11.86 7.19
C SER A 221 -7.64 -10.92 6.12
N TRP A 222 -6.31 -10.82 5.97
CA TRP A 222 -5.68 -10.02 4.92
C TRP A 222 -5.90 -10.61 3.53
N ARG A 223 -5.76 -11.92 3.41
CA ARG A 223 -5.97 -12.59 2.13
C ARG A 223 -7.41 -12.43 1.64
N ASP A 224 -8.38 -12.48 2.53
CA ASP A 224 -9.79 -12.28 2.16
C ASP A 224 -10.05 -10.85 1.69
N LEU A 225 -9.40 -9.83 2.27
CA LEU A 225 -9.46 -8.46 1.74
C LEU A 225 -8.88 -8.35 0.32
N VAL A 226 -7.73 -8.99 0.08
CA VAL A 226 -7.13 -9.04 -1.26
C VAL A 226 -8.06 -9.76 -2.23
N ARG A 227 -8.63 -10.90 -1.84
CA ARG A 227 -9.59 -11.66 -2.66
C ARG A 227 -10.87 -10.86 -2.95
N ASP A 228 -11.38 -10.12 -1.98
CA ASP A 228 -12.54 -9.24 -2.16
C ASP A 228 -12.22 -8.15 -3.19
N SER A 229 -11.01 -7.59 -3.16
CA SER A 229 -10.55 -6.62 -4.17
C SER A 229 -10.39 -7.24 -5.57
N GLU A 230 -9.97 -8.50 -5.67
CA GLU A 230 -9.83 -9.22 -6.93
C GLU A 230 -11.17 -9.63 -7.54
N ASN A 231 -12.16 -9.97 -6.71
CA ASN A 231 -13.50 -10.30 -7.19
C ASN A 231 -14.25 -9.05 -7.67
N ASN A 232 -13.99 -7.91 -7.05
CA ASN A 232 -14.53 -6.61 -7.44
C ASN A 232 -13.69 -5.93 -8.53
N ARG A 233 -12.93 -6.71 -9.33
CA ARG A 233 -12.23 -6.21 -10.52
C ARG A 233 -13.20 -5.44 -11.39
N ILE A 234 -12.78 -4.25 -11.75
CA ILE A 234 -13.62 -3.36 -12.52
C ILE A 234 -13.74 -3.90 -13.93
N SER A 235 -14.97 -3.93 -14.45
CA SER A 235 -15.26 -4.26 -15.84
C SER A 235 -14.32 -3.46 -16.77
N PRO A 236 -13.81 -4.04 -17.87
CA PRO A 236 -12.95 -3.35 -18.83
C PRO A 236 -13.52 -2.00 -19.29
N ASP A 237 -14.84 -1.78 -19.16
CA ASP A 237 -15.52 -0.55 -19.55
C ASP A 237 -15.31 0.67 -18.63
N ASN A 238 -15.05 0.52 -17.32
CA ASN A 238 -14.97 1.69 -16.39
C ASN A 238 -13.81 1.64 -15.38
N PRO A 239 -12.55 1.70 -15.79
CA PRO A 239 -11.41 1.41 -14.91
C PRO A 239 -11.12 2.57 -13.94
N HIS A 240 -11.79 2.57 -12.79
CA HIS A 240 -11.44 3.42 -11.64
C HIS A 240 -10.93 2.59 -10.45
N PRO A 241 -9.78 1.92 -10.59
CA PRO A 241 -9.21 1.09 -9.53
C PRO A 241 -8.85 1.93 -8.31
N ASP A 242 -9.21 1.44 -7.13
CA ASP A 242 -8.87 2.08 -5.86
C ASP A 242 -7.41 1.77 -5.47
N TYR A 243 -6.48 2.51 -6.08
CA TYR A 243 -5.05 2.38 -5.82
C TYR A 243 -4.68 2.66 -4.36
N VAL A 244 -5.42 3.54 -3.68
CA VAL A 244 -5.13 3.89 -2.28
C VAL A 244 -5.39 2.68 -1.41
N THR A 245 -6.55 2.03 -1.58
CA THR A 245 -6.87 0.82 -0.82
C THR A 245 -5.93 -0.33 -1.18
N MET A 246 -5.59 -0.53 -2.46
CA MET A 246 -4.60 -1.55 -2.87
C MET A 246 -3.22 -1.32 -2.25
N HIS A 247 -2.76 -0.07 -2.23
CA HIS A 247 -1.49 0.30 -1.63
C HIS A 247 -1.48 0.09 -0.10
N GLU A 248 -2.54 0.50 0.59
CA GLU A 248 -2.68 0.26 2.04
C GLU A 248 -2.73 -1.24 2.35
N MET A 249 -3.47 -2.05 1.57
CA MET A 249 -3.45 -3.51 1.69
C MET A 249 -2.03 -4.08 1.51
N ALA A 250 -1.27 -3.57 0.55
CA ALA A 250 0.11 -4.01 0.31
C ALA A 250 1.01 -3.68 1.49
N ARG A 251 0.93 -2.45 1.98
CA ARG A 251 1.62 -2.02 3.20
C ARG A 251 1.27 -2.91 4.39
N HIS A 252 0.01 -3.25 4.59
CA HIS A 252 -0.41 -4.10 5.71
C HIS A 252 0.04 -5.55 5.56
N THR A 253 0.01 -6.09 4.35
CA THR A 253 0.48 -7.45 4.04
C THR A 253 1.99 -7.59 4.28
N ILE A 254 2.78 -6.57 3.90
CA ILE A 254 4.23 -6.51 4.17
C ILE A 254 4.51 -6.63 5.68
N HIS A 255 3.79 -5.85 6.51
CA HIS A 255 3.93 -5.95 7.97
C HIS A 255 3.56 -7.34 8.49
N SER A 256 2.51 -7.98 7.92
CA SER A 256 2.13 -9.34 8.31
C SER A 256 3.26 -10.34 8.02
N SER A 257 3.94 -10.23 6.89
CA SER A 257 5.09 -11.12 6.59
C SER A 257 6.30 -10.82 7.45
N GLU A 258 6.58 -9.55 7.74
CA GLU A 258 7.67 -9.14 8.63
C GLU A 258 7.50 -9.77 10.02
N THR A 259 6.29 -9.66 10.59
CA THR A 259 5.98 -10.25 11.90
C THR A 259 6.06 -11.79 11.89
N LEU A 260 5.58 -12.45 10.83
CA LEU A 260 5.72 -13.90 10.66
C LEU A 260 7.19 -14.33 10.53
N ALA A 261 8.02 -13.56 9.80
CA ALA A 261 9.45 -13.82 9.69
C ALA A 261 10.13 -13.75 11.06
N MET A 262 9.80 -12.72 11.85
CA MET A 262 10.32 -12.55 13.20
C MET A 262 9.83 -13.65 14.15
N ALA A 263 8.58 -14.10 14.01
CA ALA A 263 8.04 -15.21 14.79
C ALA A 263 8.78 -16.51 14.53
N LYS A 264 9.12 -16.80 13.26
CA LYS A 264 9.94 -17.95 12.87
C LYS A 264 11.34 -17.89 13.51
N GLU A 265 11.98 -16.73 13.46
CA GLU A 265 13.30 -16.53 14.06
C GLU A 265 13.25 -16.71 15.59
N THR A 266 12.29 -16.06 16.25
CA THR A 266 12.04 -16.18 17.70
C THR A 266 11.86 -17.65 18.10
N MET A 267 11.11 -18.43 17.32
CA MET A 267 10.92 -19.85 17.56
C MET A 267 12.17 -20.68 17.33
N THR A 268 13.00 -20.29 16.37
CA THR A 268 14.29 -20.95 16.10
C THR A 268 15.25 -20.73 17.25
N SER A 269 15.32 -19.50 17.77
CA SER A 269 16.08 -19.17 18.99
C SER A 269 15.57 -19.95 20.19
N LEU A 270 14.26 -20.02 20.40
CA LEU A 270 13.65 -20.78 21.51
C LEU A 270 14.02 -22.25 21.46
N VAL A 271 13.93 -22.89 20.29
CA VAL A 271 14.32 -24.29 20.14
C VAL A 271 15.79 -24.48 20.45
N ARG A 272 16.66 -23.61 19.91
CA ARG A 272 18.11 -23.67 20.14
C ARG A 272 18.45 -23.58 21.63
N GLU A 273 17.86 -22.64 22.35
CA GLU A 273 18.05 -22.47 23.78
C GLU A 273 17.47 -23.63 24.60
N HIS A 274 16.36 -24.22 24.15
CA HIS A 274 15.89 -25.48 24.71
C HIS A 274 16.91 -26.61 24.51
N GLU A 275 17.59 -26.71 23.37
CA GLU A 275 18.63 -27.73 23.16
C GLU A 275 19.82 -27.52 24.12
N ILE A 276 20.33 -26.29 24.19
CA ILE A 276 21.43 -25.89 25.07
C ILE A 276 21.10 -26.16 26.54
N PHE A 277 19.92 -25.75 27.00
CA PHE A 277 19.49 -25.93 28.38
C PHE A 277 19.54 -27.41 28.82
N PHE A 278 19.05 -28.33 27.99
CA PHE A 278 19.03 -29.76 28.34
C PHE A 278 20.39 -30.44 28.14
N GLU A 279 21.28 -29.89 27.30
CA GLU A 279 22.67 -30.33 27.20
C GLU A 279 23.47 -29.95 28.46
N GLU A 280 23.33 -28.72 28.93
CA GLU A 280 23.98 -28.22 30.14
C GLU A 280 23.43 -28.85 31.43
N ASN A 281 22.15 -29.23 31.44
CA ASN A 281 21.47 -29.80 32.60
C ASN A 281 21.19 -31.31 32.42
N SER A 282 22.18 -32.05 31.92
CA SER A 282 22.10 -33.50 31.70
C SER A 282 21.84 -34.33 32.97
N LEU A 283 22.06 -33.75 34.16
CA LEU A 283 21.81 -34.36 35.47
C LEU A 283 20.33 -34.34 35.89
N LEU A 284 19.44 -33.70 35.12
CA LEU A 284 18.00 -33.71 35.39
C LEU A 284 17.42 -35.14 35.32
N PRO A 285 16.29 -35.41 36.01
CA PRO A 285 15.67 -36.74 36.02
C PRO A 285 15.39 -37.29 34.60
N ALA A 286 15.54 -38.60 34.42
CA ALA A 286 15.33 -39.27 33.13
C ALA A 286 13.94 -39.00 32.51
N ARG A 287 12.93 -38.78 33.35
CA ARG A 287 11.58 -38.37 32.93
C ARG A 287 11.58 -36.98 32.27
N SER A 288 12.22 -35.97 32.87
CA SER A 288 12.39 -34.63 32.28
C SER A 288 13.12 -34.72 30.93
N MET A 289 14.15 -35.56 30.84
CA MET A 289 14.92 -35.73 29.60
C MET A 289 14.16 -36.47 28.50
N THR A 290 13.17 -37.29 28.85
CA THR A 290 12.27 -37.93 27.89
C THR A 290 11.20 -36.94 27.40
N LEU A 291 10.64 -36.15 28.31
CA LEU A 291 9.66 -35.11 27.99
C LEU A 291 10.27 -34.01 27.11
N SER A 292 11.51 -33.59 27.38
CA SER A 292 12.19 -32.58 26.57
C SER A 292 12.37 -33.00 25.11
N LYS A 293 12.58 -34.30 24.85
CA LYS A 293 12.62 -34.83 23.48
C LYS A 293 11.26 -34.69 22.79
N GLN A 294 10.16 -34.90 23.51
CA GLN A 294 8.81 -34.72 22.98
C GLN A 294 8.51 -33.24 22.73
N THR A 295 8.82 -32.37 23.70
CA THR A 295 8.70 -30.90 23.57
C THR A 295 9.47 -30.39 22.35
N ARG A 296 10.71 -30.85 22.15
CA ARG A 296 11.53 -30.52 20.97
C ARG A 296 10.86 -30.93 19.65
N ARG A 297 10.22 -32.11 19.60
CA ARG A 297 9.48 -32.57 18.41
C ARG A 297 8.28 -31.67 18.12
N ILE A 298 7.55 -31.26 19.15
CA ILE A 298 6.42 -30.33 19.04
C ILE A 298 6.90 -28.98 18.49
N PHE A 299 7.96 -28.41 19.05
CA PHE A 299 8.49 -27.14 18.54
C PHE A 299 8.95 -27.22 17.08
N ARG A 300 9.61 -28.31 16.68
CA ARG A 300 10.01 -28.49 15.27
C ARG A 300 8.79 -28.55 14.34
N SER A 301 7.70 -29.19 14.77
CA SER A 301 6.42 -29.18 14.04
C SER A 301 5.84 -27.76 13.95
N GLN A 302 5.83 -27.03 15.06
CA GLN A 302 5.34 -25.64 15.13
C GLN A 302 6.15 -24.66 14.27
N ILE A 303 7.49 -24.79 14.24
CA ILE A 303 8.36 -24.04 13.32
C ILE A 303 7.98 -24.31 11.87
N THR A 304 7.70 -25.56 11.53
CA THR A 304 7.30 -25.94 10.16
C THR A 304 5.97 -25.27 9.78
N LEU A 305 4.99 -25.27 10.69
CA LEU A 305 3.72 -24.57 10.48
C LEU A 305 3.90 -23.05 10.31
N LEU A 306 4.71 -22.41 11.14
CA LEU A 306 5.04 -20.98 10.98
C LEU A 306 5.73 -20.70 9.65
N ASN A 307 6.63 -21.59 9.21
CA ASN A 307 7.26 -21.45 7.90
C ASN A 307 6.24 -21.55 6.76
N CYS A 308 5.25 -22.44 6.87
CA CYS A 308 4.14 -22.49 5.92
C CYS A 308 3.32 -21.19 5.90
N LEU A 309 3.01 -20.62 7.07
CA LEU A 309 2.29 -19.34 7.16
C LEU A 309 3.11 -18.18 6.56
N TYR A 310 4.41 -18.14 6.83
CA TYR A 310 5.33 -17.16 6.24
C TYR A 310 5.40 -17.28 4.70
N LEU A 311 5.53 -18.49 4.16
CA LEU A 311 5.54 -18.69 2.71
C LEU A 311 4.20 -18.29 2.07
N ARG A 312 3.08 -18.54 2.76
CA ARG A 312 1.76 -18.07 2.32
C ARG A 312 1.65 -16.54 2.34
N SER A 313 2.21 -15.87 3.35
CA SER A 313 2.22 -14.41 3.39
C SER A 313 3.08 -13.82 2.27
N LYS A 314 4.21 -14.45 1.92
CA LYS A 314 5.02 -14.08 0.76
C LYS A 314 4.29 -14.28 -0.57
N ALA A 315 3.61 -15.41 -0.75
CA ALA A 315 2.78 -15.62 -1.94
C ALA A 315 1.65 -14.57 -2.04
N LEU A 316 1.09 -14.11 -0.91
CA LEU A 316 0.09 -13.05 -0.88
C LEU A 316 0.67 -11.69 -1.28
N GLU A 317 1.88 -11.35 -0.82
CA GLU A 317 2.60 -10.14 -1.28
C GLU A 317 2.81 -10.14 -2.80
N GLU A 318 3.34 -11.24 -3.34
CA GLU A 318 3.57 -11.39 -4.79
C GLU A 318 2.27 -11.31 -5.59
N ARG A 319 1.20 -11.93 -5.09
CA ARG A 319 -0.13 -11.87 -5.71
C ARG A 319 -0.65 -10.43 -5.75
N LEU A 320 -0.57 -9.71 -4.63
CA LEU A 320 -1.03 -8.32 -4.57
C LEU A 320 -0.17 -7.39 -5.45
N GLN A 321 1.14 -7.65 -5.53
CA GLN A 321 2.02 -6.93 -6.45
C GLN A 321 1.65 -7.17 -7.92
N ASN A 322 1.33 -8.42 -8.28
CA ASN A 322 0.87 -8.77 -9.62
C ASN A 322 -0.46 -8.08 -9.96
N GLU A 323 -1.39 -8.00 -9.00
CA GLU A 323 -2.65 -7.27 -9.19
C GLU A 323 -2.42 -5.77 -9.38
N ILE A 324 -1.56 -5.14 -8.57
CA ILE A 324 -1.19 -3.73 -8.74
C ILE A 324 -0.60 -3.50 -10.14
N ASN A 325 0.31 -4.38 -10.59
CA ASN A 325 0.93 -4.28 -11.91
C ASN A 325 -0.09 -4.45 -13.04
N LEU A 326 -1.01 -5.41 -12.93
CA LEU A 326 -2.07 -5.65 -13.90
C LEU A 326 -2.96 -4.41 -14.05
N VAL A 327 -3.35 -3.82 -12.92
CA VAL A 327 -4.20 -2.62 -12.88
C VAL A 327 -3.49 -1.41 -13.49
N VAL A 328 -2.21 -1.20 -13.18
CA VAL A 328 -1.40 -0.13 -13.77
C VAL A 328 -1.24 -0.33 -15.29
N PHE A 329 -0.97 -1.55 -15.73
CA PHE A 329 -0.79 -1.87 -17.14
C PHE A 329 -2.10 -1.68 -17.93
N ALA A 330 -3.22 -2.21 -17.43
CA ALA A 330 -4.53 -2.08 -18.06
C ALA A 330 -4.94 -0.60 -18.22
N MET A 331 -4.67 0.22 -17.19
CA MET A 331 -4.93 1.66 -17.24
C MET A 331 -4.05 2.40 -18.25
N SER A 332 -2.76 2.08 -18.31
CA SER A 332 -1.84 2.67 -19.28
C SER A 332 -2.28 2.34 -20.71
N HIS A 333 -2.68 1.09 -20.95
CA HIS A 333 -3.16 0.63 -22.25
C HIS A 333 -4.48 1.32 -22.66
N LYS A 334 -5.48 1.36 -21.77
CA LYS A 334 -6.76 2.03 -22.05
C LYS A 334 -6.59 3.55 -22.27
N LYS A 335 -5.66 4.18 -21.55
CA LYS A 335 -5.32 5.59 -21.79
C LYS A 335 -4.69 5.79 -23.18
N ILE A 336 -3.81 4.90 -23.63
CA ILE A 336 -3.25 4.95 -24.99
C ILE A 336 -4.34 4.78 -26.04
N GLU A 337 -5.24 3.80 -25.86
CA GLU A 337 -6.37 3.54 -26.77
C GLU A 337 -7.31 4.75 -26.90
N LEU A 338 -7.54 5.50 -25.82
CA LEU A 338 -8.35 6.72 -25.84
C LEU A 338 -7.61 7.93 -26.45
N ILE A 339 -6.32 8.10 -26.17
CA ILE A 339 -5.55 9.28 -26.57
C ILE A 339 -5.21 9.28 -28.06
N ILE A 340 -4.90 8.13 -28.66
CA ILE A 340 -4.54 8.01 -30.08
C ILE A 340 -5.61 8.60 -31.03
N PRO A 341 -6.90 8.20 -30.96
CA PRO A 341 -7.93 8.73 -31.85
C PRO A 341 -8.19 10.23 -31.62
N GLN A 342 -8.06 10.71 -30.38
CA GLN A 342 -8.18 12.14 -30.08
C GLN A 342 -7.05 12.95 -30.71
N ALA A 343 -5.81 12.46 -30.62
CA ALA A 343 -4.66 13.08 -31.26
C ALA A 343 -4.84 13.12 -32.79
N PHE A 344 -5.27 12.01 -33.39
CA PHE A 344 -5.54 11.94 -34.83
C PHE A 344 -6.63 12.92 -35.28
N ASN A 345 -7.73 13.01 -34.53
CA ASN A 345 -8.78 13.99 -34.83
C ASN A 345 -8.26 15.43 -34.70
N THR A 346 -7.43 15.72 -33.70
CA THR A 346 -6.84 17.07 -33.54
C THR A 346 -5.90 17.43 -34.70
N VAL A 347 -5.07 16.49 -35.15
CA VAL A 347 -4.21 16.67 -36.33
C VAL A 347 -5.05 16.86 -37.59
N ALA A 348 -6.06 16.02 -37.82
CA ALA A 348 -6.96 16.15 -38.97
C ALA A 348 -7.71 17.50 -38.98
N GLN A 349 -8.13 18.00 -37.82
CA GLN A 349 -8.71 19.34 -37.66
C GLN A 349 -7.70 20.45 -37.98
N HIS A 350 -6.43 20.27 -37.60
CA HIS A 350 -5.36 21.22 -37.92
C HIS A 350 -5.07 21.25 -39.42
N ASP A 351 -4.92 20.09 -40.05
CA ASP A 351 -4.69 19.97 -41.50
C ASP A 351 -5.85 20.56 -42.30
N SER A 352 -7.09 20.32 -41.86
CA SER A 352 -8.28 20.93 -42.48
C SER A 352 -8.25 22.46 -42.41
N ARG A 353 -7.80 23.03 -41.28
CA ARG A 353 -7.66 24.49 -41.14
C ARG A 353 -6.55 25.03 -42.05
N ILE A 354 -5.41 24.36 -42.13
CA ILE A 354 -4.31 24.74 -43.03
C ILE A 354 -4.78 24.68 -44.48
N ALA A 355 -5.45 23.60 -44.89
CA ALA A 355 -6.00 23.45 -46.23
C ALA A 355 -6.99 24.56 -46.58
N VAL A 356 -7.86 24.96 -45.63
CA VAL A 356 -8.77 26.11 -45.80
C VAL A 356 -8.00 27.42 -45.93
N GLN A 357 -6.94 27.64 -45.15
CA GLN A 357 -6.10 28.84 -45.25
C GLN A 357 -5.35 28.90 -46.58
N ILE A 358 -4.78 27.78 -47.02
CA ILE A 358 -4.13 27.65 -48.33
C ILE A 358 -5.16 27.92 -49.42
N GLY A 359 -6.35 27.31 -49.37
CA GLY A 359 -7.42 27.56 -50.33
C GLY A 359 -7.82 29.04 -50.42
N LYS A 360 -7.90 29.74 -49.29
CA LYS A 360 -8.15 31.20 -49.26
C LYS A 360 -6.99 31.99 -49.87
N ALA A 361 -5.75 31.67 -49.51
CA ALA A 361 -4.58 32.34 -50.07
C ALA A 361 -4.48 32.13 -51.58
N THR A 362 -4.69 30.91 -52.07
CA THR A 362 -4.74 30.58 -53.50
C THR A 362 -5.90 31.29 -54.22
N GLN A 363 -7.04 31.49 -53.56
CA GLN A 363 -8.16 32.24 -54.14
C GLN A 363 -7.80 33.73 -54.34
N ILE A 364 -7.13 34.34 -53.36
CA ILE A 364 -6.64 35.71 -53.46
C ILE A 364 -5.59 35.82 -54.58
N ASP A 365 -4.64 34.89 -54.61
CA ASP A 365 -3.62 34.83 -55.66
C ASP A 365 -4.23 34.65 -57.06
N SER A 366 -5.26 33.80 -57.17
CA SER A 366 -6.02 33.62 -58.41
C SER A 366 -6.73 34.90 -58.87
N ALA A 367 -7.22 35.72 -57.94
CA ALA A 367 -7.83 37.02 -58.27
C ALA A 367 -6.79 38.03 -58.76
N ALA A 368 -5.60 38.05 -58.16
CA ALA A 368 -4.48 38.87 -58.63
C ALA A 368 -4.02 38.44 -60.04
N MET A 369 -3.88 37.14 -60.28
CA MET A 369 -3.49 36.58 -61.58
C MET A 369 -4.49 36.94 -62.70
N LYS A 370 -5.79 36.90 -62.41
CA LYS A 370 -6.83 37.36 -63.35
C LYS A 370 -6.69 38.84 -63.67
N THR A 371 -6.41 39.68 -62.68
CA THR A 371 -6.29 41.14 -62.88
C THR A 371 -5.09 41.48 -63.77
N ILE A 372 -3.93 40.86 -63.53
CA ILE A 372 -2.73 41.04 -64.36
C ILE A 372 -3.00 40.60 -65.81
N SER A 373 -3.70 39.47 -66.00
CA SER A 373 -4.03 38.95 -67.32
C SER A 373 -4.97 39.88 -68.09
N VAL A 374 -6.00 40.42 -67.42
CA VAL A 374 -6.92 41.42 -68.02
C VAL A 374 -6.17 42.69 -68.41
N LEU A 375 -5.25 43.15 -67.58
CA LEU A 375 -4.44 44.34 -67.86
C LEU A 375 -3.53 44.14 -69.07
N GLY A 376 -2.93 42.95 -69.21
CA GLY A 376 -2.18 42.55 -70.39
C GLY A 376 -3.03 42.54 -71.66
N LEU A 377 -4.26 42.02 -71.59
CA LEU A 377 -5.19 41.99 -72.73
C LEU A 377 -5.60 43.39 -73.20
N ALA A 378 -5.69 44.36 -72.30
CA ALA A 378 -6.05 45.74 -72.63
C ALA A 378 -4.87 46.53 -73.23
N PHE A 379 -3.67 46.39 -72.69
CA PHE A 379 -2.52 47.23 -73.10
C PHE A 379 -1.72 46.67 -74.27
N LEU A 380 -1.66 45.35 -74.46
CA LEU A 380 -0.82 44.73 -75.47
C LEU A 380 -1.26 45.03 -76.92
N PRO A 381 -2.57 45.07 -77.26
CA PRO A 381 -3.01 45.48 -78.60
C PRO A 381 -2.79 46.98 -78.84
N GLY A 382 -3.07 47.80 -77.83
CA GLY A 382 -2.90 49.25 -77.92
C GLY A 382 -1.45 49.67 -78.12
N THR A 383 -0.52 49.02 -77.41
CA THR A 383 0.92 49.27 -77.56
C THR A 383 1.46 48.78 -78.91
N PHE A 384 0.99 47.62 -79.40
CA PHE A 384 1.36 47.12 -80.74
C PHE A 384 0.94 48.08 -81.85
N ILE A 385 -0.32 48.54 -81.83
CA ILE A 385 -0.85 49.50 -82.80
C ILE A 385 -0.11 50.85 -82.65
N CYS A 386 0.16 51.31 -81.43
CA CYS A 386 0.96 52.51 -81.20
C CYS A 386 2.35 52.40 -81.83
N ALA A 387 3.06 51.27 -81.64
CA ALA A 387 4.39 51.06 -82.19
C ALA A 387 4.38 51.01 -83.74
N LEU A 388 3.40 50.33 -84.33
CA LEU A 388 3.25 50.20 -85.78
C LEU A 388 3.02 51.56 -86.45
N PHE A 389 2.32 52.46 -85.77
CA PHE A 389 1.98 53.78 -86.28
C PHE A 389 2.91 54.92 -85.80
N SER A 390 3.74 54.70 -84.78
CA SER A 390 4.64 55.70 -84.20
C SER A 390 5.67 56.24 -85.19
N THR A 391 6.00 55.48 -86.23
CA THR A 391 7.04 55.83 -87.21
C THR A 391 6.50 56.68 -88.37
N SER A 392 5.18 56.71 -88.59
CA SER A 392 4.59 57.24 -89.84
C SER A 392 3.71 58.48 -89.66
N PHE A 393 3.34 58.86 -88.42
CA PHE A 393 2.40 59.96 -88.18
C PHE A 393 3.03 61.31 -87.79
N PHE A 394 4.28 61.32 -87.33
CA PHE A 394 5.00 62.57 -87.05
C PHE A 394 5.80 62.98 -88.29
N ASN A 395 5.22 63.86 -89.11
CA ASN A 395 5.88 64.37 -90.31
C ASN A 395 6.64 65.66 -89.96
N PHE A 396 7.96 65.58 -89.85
CA PHE A 396 8.81 66.74 -89.64
C PHE A 396 9.20 67.29 -91.02
N SER A 397 8.52 68.35 -91.47
CA SER A 397 8.85 69.01 -92.75
C SER A 397 9.75 70.22 -92.48
N PRO A 398 11.07 70.16 -92.77
CA PRO A 398 11.95 71.32 -92.64
C PRO A 398 11.62 72.32 -93.76
N GLY A 399 11.00 73.45 -93.38
CA GLY A 399 10.55 74.47 -94.33
C GLY A 399 11.72 75.24 -94.95
N ASN A 400 11.66 75.43 -96.28
CA ASN A 400 12.51 76.39 -96.98
C ASN A 400 11.79 77.75 -97.17
N ALA A 401 12.44 78.77 -96.62
CA ALA A 401 12.48 80.19 -96.93
C ALA A 401 11.25 81.12 -96.91
N THR A 402 9.97 80.69 -96.82
CA THR A 402 8.87 81.70 -96.73
C THR A 402 7.64 81.37 -95.88
N ASP A 403 7.60 80.30 -95.09
CA ASP A 403 6.50 80.07 -94.13
C ASP A 403 6.99 79.47 -92.78
N PRO A 404 6.37 79.82 -91.63
CA PRO A 404 6.84 79.45 -90.29
C PRO A 404 6.64 77.95 -90.00
N GLN A 405 7.62 77.35 -89.31
CA GLN A 405 7.61 75.95 -88.89
C GLN A 405 6.38 75.63 -88.01
N ARG A 406 5.50 74.74 -88.47
CA ARG A 406 4.37 74.20 -87.70
C ARG A 406 4.62 72.73 -87.36
N TRP A 407 4.51 72.38 -86.09
CA TRP A 407 4.32 71.00 -85.66
C TRP A 407 2.93 70.54 -86.11
N SER A 408 2.83 69.96 -87.30
CA SER A 408 1.59 69.40 -87.79
C SER A 408 1.44 67.96 -87.31
N VAL A 409 0.55 67.74 -86.34
CA VAL A 409 -0.01 66.40 -86.12
C VAL A 409 -0.77 66.05 -87.40
N SER A 410 -0.44 64.91 -88.01
CA SER A 410 -1.11 64.46 -89.24
C SER A 410 -2.63 64.42 -89.03
N GLU A 411 -3.40 65.02 -89.95
CA GLU A 411 -4.87 65.01 -89.92
C GLU A 411 -5.46 63.58 -89.92
N LYS A 412 -4.64 62.58 -90.24
CA LYS A 412 -4.99 61.15 -90.20
C LYS A 412 -4.84 60.50 -88.82
N PHE A 413 -4.57 61.26 -87.75
CA PHE A 413 -4.50 60.75 -86.37
C PHE A 413 -5.79 60.03 -85.94
N TRP A 414 -6.94 60.36 -86.51
CA TRP A 414 -8.21 59.64 -86.25
C TRP A 414 -8.15 58.15 -86.65
N ILE A 415 -7.33 57.78 -87.64
CA ILE A 415 -7.17 56.37 -88.07
C ILE A 415 -6.61 55.49 -86.96
N TYR A 416 -5.78 56.05 -86.05
CA TYR A 416 -5.29 55.33 -84.88
C TYR A 416 -6.45 54.81 -84.02
N TRP A 417 -7.41 55.67 -83.69
CA TRP A 417 -8.56 55.31 -82.86
C TRP A 417 -9.49 54.31 -83.55
N VAL A 418 -9.68 54.47 -84.86
CA VAL A 418 -10.51 53.58 -85.69
C VAL A 418 -9.93 52.18 -85.80
N VAL A 419 -8.61 52.01 -85.73
CA VAL A 419 -7.98 50.68 -85.78
C VAL A 419 -7.75 50.11 -84.38
N ALA A 420 -7.31 50.93 -83.43
CA ALA A 420 -6.97 50.50 -82.08
C ALA A 420 -8.20 50.00 -81.30
N ILE A 421 -9.34 50.71 -81.38
CA ILE A 421 -10.55 50.33 -80.62
C ILE A 421 -11.09 48.96 -81.10
N PRO A 422 -11.33 48.72 -82.40
CA PRO A 422 -11.84 47.43 -82.86
C PRO A 422 -10.90 46.27 -82.59
N VAL A 423 -9.58 46.46 -82.74
CA VAL A 423 -8.59 45.42 -82.44
C VAL A 423 -8.62 45.06 -80.95
N THR A 424 -8.71 46.06 -80.06
CA THR A 424 -8.81 45.82 -78.62
C THR A 424 -10.11 45.10 -78.27
N VAL A 425 -11.25 45.53 -78.83
CA VAL A 425 -12.55 44.87 -78.65
C VAL A 425 -12.50 43.42 -79.15
N PHE A 426 -11.91 43.18 -80.32
CA PHE A 426 -11.75 41.84 -80.89
C PHE A 426 -10.96 40.91 -79.96
N THR A 427 -9.83 41.38 -79.42
CA THR A 427 -9.03 40.59 -78.47
C THR A 427 -9.79 40.24 -77.18
N VAL A 428 -10.59 41.17 -76.65
CA VAL A 428 -11.45 40.92 -75.49
C VAL A 428 -12.55 39.91 -75.82
N VAL A 429 -13.22 40.03 -76.97
CA VAL A 429 -14.29 39.13 -77.41
C VAL A 429 -13.78 37.70 -77.62
N CYS A 430 -12.60 37.54 -78.23
CA CYS A 430 -11.96 36.23 -78.38
C CYS A 430 -11.68 35.58 -77.02
N TRP A 431 -11.18 36.35 -76.05
CA TRP A 431 -10.91 35.86 -74.71
C TRP A 431 -12.18 35.49 -73.94
N THR A 432 -13.22 36.32 -73.97
CA THR A 432 -14.49 36.02 -73.28
C THR A 432 -15.18 34.80 -73.88
N SER A 433 -15.12 34.63 -75.20
CA SER A 433 -15.70 33.47 -75.90
C SER A 433 -14.97 32.19 -75.50
N TRP A 434 -13.63 32.22 -75.44
CA TRP A 434 -12.82 31.09 -74.97
C TRP A 434 -13.13 30.73 -73.52
N HIS A 435 -13.24 31.74 -72.64
CA HIS A 435 -13.49 31.55 -71.21
C HIS A 435 -14.93 31.09 -70.90
N CYS A 436 -15.91 31.44 -71.73
CA CYS A 436 -17.28 30.91 -71.66
C CYS A 436 -17.34 29.45 -72.10
N VAL A 437 -16.74 29.10 -73.25
CA VAL A 437 -16.74 27.72 -73.77
C VAL A 437 -16.04 26.74 -72.82
N THR A 438 -14.97 27.18 -72.15
CA THR A 438 -14.28 26.34 -71.15
C THR A 438 -15.00 26.23 -69.80
N ARG A 439 -16.00 27.08 -69.52
CA ARG A 439 -16.81 27.01 -68.28
C ARG A 439 -17.97 26.02 -68.37
N ASP A 440 -18.53 25.81 -69.56
CA ASP A 440 -19.67 24.90 -69.77
C ASP A 440 -19.25 23.44 -70.00
N GLY A 441 -17.94 23.17 -70.10
CA GLY A 441 -17.37 21.83 -70.31
C GLY A 441 -16.81 21.15 -69.05
N ARG A 442 -17.13 21.63 -67.84
CA ARG A 442 -16.64 21.05 -66.58
C ARG A 442 -17.76 20.76 -65.59
#